data_AF-V7D6V5-F1
#
_entry.id   AF-V7D6V5-F1
#
_cell.length_a   1.000
_cell.length_b   1.000
_cell.length_c   1.000
_cell.angle_alpha   90.00
_cell.angle_beta   90.00
_cell.angle_gamma   90.00
#
_symmetry.space_group_name_H-M   'P 1'
#
loop_
_entity.id
_entity.type
_entity.pdbx_description
1 polymer ?
#
loop_
_entity_poly.entity_id
_entity_poly.type
_entity_poly.pdbx_seq_one_letter_code
_entity_poly.pdbx_strand_id
1 'polypeptide(L)'
;MEVANQGRYEALSPEALLEEQLGWQLPVSHLVWWVRGLPAPDSKSKLTLDGDSRLASLDQDGWQVQYLSYTEQNGYWLPERMKLHGKDLDVTLVVKDWQPRQLGH
;
A
#
# COMPACT_ATOMS: atom_id res chain seq x y z
N MET A 1 -14.01 2.73 -35.29
CA MET A 1 -12.81 2.69 -34.43
C MET A 1 -12.79 4.06 -33.77
N GLU A 2 -12.92 4.26 -32.46
CA GLU A 2 -12.67 3.43 -31.27
C GLU A 2 -13.68 3.83 -30.16
N VAL A 3 -14.06 2.85 -29.33
CA VAL A 3 -14.95 3.03 -28.18
C VAL A 3 -14.16 3.55 -26.98
N ALA A 4 -14.23 4.86 -26.73
CA ALA A 4 -13.70 5.47 -25.51
C ALA A 4 -14.83 5.65 -24.48
N ASN A 5 -15.22 4.58 -23.78
CA ASN A 5 -15.98 4.69 -22.52
C ASN A 5 -15.84 3.42 -21.67
N GLN A 6 -14.86 3.39 -20.77
CA GLN A 6 -14.82 2.46 -19.64
C GLN A 6 -14.75 3.34 -18.40
N GLY A 7 -15.89 3.88 -17.94
CA GLY A 7 -16.68 3.26 -16.89
C GLY A 7 -16.19 3.76 -15.53
N ARG A 8 -16.86 4.73 -14.92
CA ARG A 8 -16.68 5.00 -13.49
C ARG A 8 -17.34 3.83 -12.76
N TYR A 9 -16.55 2.99 -12.12
CA TYR A 9 -17.06 1.86 -11.35
C TYR A 9 -17.18 2.28 -9.88
N GLU A 10 -18.32 1.98 -9.27
CA GLU A 10 -18.64 2.31 -7.89
C GLU A 10 -18.99 1.01 -7.16
N ALA A 11 -18.33 0.76 -6.04
CA ALA A 11 -18.62 -0.36 -5.16
C ALA A 11 -18.69 0.15 -3.71
N LEU A 12 -19.25 -0.67 -2.82
CA LEU A 12 -19.38 -0.34 -1.40
C LEU A 12 -18.03 -0.14 -0.71
N SER A 13 -16.96 -0.75 -1.24
CA SER A 13 -15.57 -0.54 -0.84
C SER A 13 -14.62 -0.70 -2.06
N PRO A 14 -13.45 -0.02 -2.08
CA PRO A 14 -12.44 -0.21 -3.14
C PRO A 14 -12.01 -1.67 -3.33
N GLU A 15 -12.01 -2.45 -2.25
CA GLU A 15 -11.71 -3.89 -2.26
C GLU A 15 -12.74 -4.68 -3.06
N ALA A 16 -14.04 -4.42 -2.85
CA ALA A 16 -15.11 -5.08 -3.57
C ALA A 16 -15.00 -4.79 -5.07
N LEU A 17 -14.64 -3.56 -5.43
CA LEU A 17 -14.44 -3.20 -6.83
C LEU A 17 -13.28 -3.97 -7.48
N LEU A 18 -12.15 -4.11 -6.79
CA LEU A 18 -10.99 -4.85 -7.30
C LEU A 18 -11.29 -6.35 -7.43
N GLU A 19 -12.03 -6.91 -6.48
CA GLU A 19 -12.48 -8.31 -6.59
C GLU A 19 -13.43 -8.49 -7.77
N GLU A 20 -14.42 -7.61 -7.94
CA GLU A 20 -15.41 -7.71 -9.02
C GLU A 20 -14.80 -7.51 -10.42
N GLN A 21 -13.80 -6.62 -10.55
CA GLN A 21 -13.21 -6.29 -11.85
C GLN A 21 -11.99 -7.15 -12.20
N LEU A 22 -11.18 -7.52 -11.21
CA LEU A 22 -9.87 -8.17 -11.42
C LEU A 22 -9.72 -9.51 -10.68
N GLY A 23 -10.67 -9.88 -9.80
CA GLY A 23 -10.58 -11.07 -8.96
C GLY A 23 -9.53 -10.96 -7.84
N TRP A 24 -9.05 -9.75 -7.56
CA TRP A 24 -7.98 -9.53 -6.59
C TRP A 24 -8.51 -9.27 -5.19
N GLN A 25 -8.04 -10.05 -4.21
CA GLN A 25 -8.39 -9.91 -2.80
C GLN A 25 -7.37 -9.04 -2.05
N LEU A 26 -7.02 -7.89 -2.62
CA LEU A 26 -6.09 -6.95 -2.02
C LEU A 26 -6.82 -6.04 -1.02
N PRO A 27 -6.45 -6.02 0.28
CA PRO A 27 -7.06 -5.14 1.26
C PRO A 27 -6.58 -3.69 1.06
N VAL A 28 -7.25 -2.96 0.19
CA VAL A 28 -6.92 -1.56 -0.13
C VAL A 28 -6.95 -0.68 1.13
N SER A 29 -7.88 -0.92 2.05
CA SER A 29 -7.94 -0.19 3.31
C SER A 29 -6.65 -0.33 4.12
N HIS A 30 -5.99 -1.50 4.09
CA HIS A 30 -4.70 -1.69 4.76
C HIS A 30 -3.54 -1.09 3.97
N LEU A 31 -3.61 -1.16 2.64
CA LEU A 31 -2.59 -0.63 1.75
C LEU A 31 -2.33 0.86 2.01
N VAL A 32 -3.37 1.66 2.30
CA VAL A 32 -3.23 3.09 2.64
C VAL A 32 -2.33 3.32 3.86
N TRP A 33 -2.29 2.39 4.80
CA TRP A 33 -1.42 2.43 5.97
C TRP A 33 -0.02 1.89 5.65
N TRP A 34 0.05 0.74 4.99
CA TRP A 34 1.32 0.08 4.66
C TRP A 34 2.20 0.95 3.77
N VAL A 35 1.61 1.69 2.82
CA VAL A 35 2.37 2.64 1.98
C VAL A 35 3.08 3.70 2.82
N ARG A 36 2.52 4.07 3.99
CA ARG A 36 3.12 5.03 4.93
C ARG A 36 4.09 4.37 5.92
N GLY A 37 4.34 3.07 5.79
CA GLY A 37 5.14 2.32 6.77
C GLY A 37 4.44 2.11 8.11
N LEU A 38 3.10 2.09 8.11
CA LEU A 38 2.30 1.93 9.33
C LEU A 38 1.45 0.66 9.25
N PRO A 39 1.24 -0.06 10.36
CA PRO A 39 0.22 -1.09 10.42
C PRO A 39 -1.19 -0.49 10.36
N ALA A 40 -2.11 -1.23 9.75
CA ALA A 40 -3.53 -0.91 9.84
C ALA A 40 -3.99 -1.00 11.31
N PRO A 41 -4.86 -0.08 11.78
CA PRO A 41 -5.19 0.05 13.20
C PRO A 41 -6.09 -1.06 13.75
N ASP A 42 -6.87 -1.72 12.89
CA ASP A 42 -7.95 -2.64 13.31
C ASP A 42 -7.50 -4.10 13.46
N SER A 43 -6.23 -4.41 13.23
CA SER A 43 -5.71 -5.78 13.28
C SER A 43 -4.30 -5.87 13.85
N LYS A 44 -3.96 -7.07 14.33
CA LYS A 44 -2.62 -7.32 14.88
C LYS A 44 -1.58 -7.35 13.76
N SER A 45 -0.46 -6.72 14.01
CA SER A 45 0.70 -6.73 13.11
C SER A 45 1.94 -7.27 13.82
N LYS A 46 2.86 -7.80 13.03
CA LYS A 46 4.25 -8.04 13.43
C LYS A 46 5.14 -7.16 12.57
N LEU A 47 6.09 -6.48 13.20
CA LEU A 47 6.98 -5.52 12.57
C LEU A 47 8.42 -5.95 12.84
N THR A 48 9.28 -5.86 11.83
CA THR A 48 10.73 -6.00 11.98
C THR A 48 11.39 -4.74 11.48
N LEU A 49 12.41 -4.26 12.19
CA LEU A 49 13.18 -3.09 11.78
C LEU A 49 14.49 -3.50 11.10
N ASP A 50 15.00 -2.66 10.21
CA ASP A 50 16.34 -2.79 9.63
C ASP A 50 17.42 -2.20 10.56
N GLY A 51 18.68 -2.21 10.08
CA GLY A 51 19.82 -1.66 10.83
C GLY A 51 19.74 -0.14 11.08
N ASP A 52 18.94 0.58 10.29
CA ASP A 52 18.69 2.02 10.41
C ASP A 52 17.44 2.32 11.25
N SER A 53 16.88 1.32 11.94
CA SER A 53 15.65 1.41 12.74
C SER A 53 14.42 1.80 11.92
N ARG A 54 14.40 1.51 10.62
CA ARG A 54 13.25 1.70 9.73
C ARG A 54 12.50 0.39 9.59
N LEU A 55 11.22 0.45 9.21
CA LEU A 55 10.41 -0.74 9.04
C LEU A 55 10.94 -1.60 7.88
N ALA A 56 11.48 -2.78 8.16
CA ALA A 56 11.96 -3.70 7.14
C ALA A 56 10.85 -4.61 6.62
N SER A 57 10.02 -5.13 7.54
CA SER A 57 8.90 -5.98 7.19
C SER A 57 7.69 -5.76 8.10
N LEU A 58 6.52 -6.00 7.54
CA LEU A 58 5.24 -6.00 8.23
C LEU A 58 4.43 -7.22 7.83
N ASP A 59 4.00 -8.01 8.81
CA ASP A 59 3.08 -9.13 8.60
C ASP A 59 1.74 -8.80 9.28
N GLN A 60 0.65 -8.76 8.51
CA GLN A 60 -0.68 -8.40 8.98
C GLN A 60 -1.77 -9.01 8.08
N ASP A 61 -2.77 -9.66 8.69
CA ASP A 61 -3.94 -10.26 8.01
C ASP A 61 -3.61 -11.15 6.80
N GLY A 62 -2.57 -11.99 6.94
CA GLY A 62 -2.14 -12.92 5.89
C GLY A 62 -1.33 -12.28 4.77
N TRP A 63 -0.99 -10.99 4.90
CA TRP A 63 -0.09 -10.27 4.02
C TRP A 63 1.27 -10.08 4.66
N GLN A 64 2.32 -10.31 3.87
CA GLN A 64 3.68 -9.89 4.20
C GLN A 64 4.09 -8.73 3.30
N VAL A 65 4.48 -7.61 3.92
CA VAL A 65 4.96 -6.41 3.26
C VAL A 65 6.46 -6.29 3.53
N GLN A 66 7.26 -6.23 2.47
CA GLN A 66 8.69 -5.99 2.52
C GLN A 66 8.99 -4.59 2.00
N TYR A 67 9.66 -3.79 2.82
CA TYR A 67 10.07 -2.42 2.49
C TYR A 67 11.49 -2.47 1.94
N LEU A 68 11.62 -2.26 0.63
CA LEU A 68 12.85 -2.53 -0.11
C LEU A 68 13.75 -1.32 -0.26
N SER A 69 13.17 -0.12 -0.35
CA SER A 69 13.91 1.13 -0.37
C SER A 69 13.12 2.23 0.31
N TYR A 70 13.88 3.18 0.87
CA TYR A 70 13.40 4.39 1.49
C TYR A 70 14.01 5.59 0.78
N THR A 71 13.23 6.65 0.67
CA THR A 71 13.68 7.95 0.16
C THR A 71 13.44 9.02 1.22
N GLU A 72 14.35 9.99 1.30
CA GLU A 72 14.20 11.12 2.21
C GLU A 72 13.44 12.24 1.48
N GLN A 73 12.32 12.66 2.04
CA GLN A 73 11.48 13.73 1.52
C GLN A 73 11.12 14.67 2.66
N ASN A 74 11.53 15.93 2.56
CA ASN A 74 11.31 16.97 3.58
C ASN A 74 11.73 16.53 5.01
N GLY A 75 12.83 15.78 5.14
CA GLY A 75 13.34 15.29 6.42
C GLY A 75 12.64 14.03 6.97
N TYR A 76 11.75 13.42 6.20
CA TYR A 76 11.10 12.15 6.54
C TYR A 76 11.57 11.03 5.62
N TRP A 77 11.90 9.88 6.22
CA TRP A 77 12.19 8.66 5.47
C TRP A 77 10.90 7.94 5.13
N LEU A 78 10.57 7.91 3.84
CA LEU A 78 9.33 7.33 3.34
C LEU A 78 9.63 6.12 2.45
N PRO A 79 8.79 5.06 2.49
CA PRO A 79 8.93 3.94 1.58
C PRO A 79 8.88 4.40 0.12
N GLU A 80 9.86 3.99 -0.68
CA GLU A 80 9.88 4.27 -2.11
C GLU A 80 9.48 3.00 -2.89
N ARG A 81 9.94 1.84 -2.42
CA ARG A 81 9.64 0.56 -3.06
C ARG A 81 9.24 -0.49 -2.03
N MET A 82 8.14 -1.17 -2.32
CA MET A 82 7.59 -2.22 -1.47
C MET A 82 7.18 -3.44 -2.28
N LYS A 83 7.27 -4.62 -1.67
CA LYS A 83 6.64 -5.85 -2.16
C LYS A 83 5.64 -6.34 -1.15
N LEU A 84 4.45 -6.69 -1.63
CA LEU A 84 3.37 -7.26 -0.84
C LEU A 84 3.13 -8.67 -1.35
N HIS A 85 3.17 -9.62 -0.43
CA HIS A 85 2.96 -11.03 -0.67
C HIS A 85 1.68 -11.43 0.06
N GLY A 86 0.64 -11.71 -0.72
CA GLY A 86 -0.61 -12.28 -0.25
C GLY A 86 -0.65 -13.78 -0.53
N LYS A 87 -1.82 -14.39 -0.32
CA LYS A 87 -2.00 -15.83 -0.54
C LYS A 87 -1.85 -16.24 -2.01
N ASP A 88 -2.49 -15.49 -2.90
CA ASP A 88 -2.59 -15.80 -4.34
C ASP A 88 -2.20 -14.58 -5.21
N LEU A 89 -1.63 -13.54 -4.60
CA LEU A 89 -1.31 -12.28 -5.25
C LEU A 89 -0.02 -11.67 -4.71
N ASP A 90 0.89 -11.37 -5.63
CA ASP A 90 2.10 -10.59 -5.37
C ASP A 90 1.97 -9.20 -6.00
N VAL A 91 2.22 -8.15 -5.22
CA VAL A 91 2.16 -6.77 -5.68
C VAL A 91 3.51 -6.10 -5.44
N THR A 92 4.06 -5.45 -6.45
CA THR A 92 5.19 -4.53 -6.28
C THR A 92 4.69 -3.10 -6.43
N LEU A 93 4.91 -2.29 -5.40
CA LEU A 93 4.58 -0.87 -5.42
C LEU A 93 5.86 -0.04 -5.49
N VAL A 94 5.84 0.97 -6.36
CA VAL A 94 6.90 1.99 -6.47
C VAL A 94 6.24 3.36 -6.35
N VAL A 95 6.53 4.07 -5.27
CA VAL A 95 6.08 5.44 -5.04
C VAL A 95 7.10 6.39 -5.65
N LYS A 96 6.69 7.13 -6.68
CA LYS A 96 7.58 8.03 -7.42
C LYS A 96 7.68 9.42 -6.80
N ASP A 97 6.59 9.91 -6.23
CA ASP A 97 6.48 11.27 -5.73
C ASP A 97 5.66 11.27 -4.45
N TRP A 98 6.24 11.83 -3.39
CA TRP A 98 5.59 11.97 -2.09
C TRP A 98 5.16 13.42 -1.92
N GLN A 99 3.85 13.67 -1.94
CA GLN A 99 3.29 14.99 -1.69
C GLN A 99 2.70 15.04 -0.28
N PRO A 100 3.33 15.74 0.67
CA PRO A 100 2.70 15.97 1.95
C PRO A 100 1.41 16.74 1.71
N ARG A 101 0.33 16.31 2.38
CA ARG A 101 -0.94 17.03 2.33
C ARG A 101 -0.67 18.46 2.83
N GLN A 102 -0.78 19.43 1.93
CA GLN A 102 -0.73 20.83 2.31
C GLN A 102 -1.99 21.13 3.13
N LEU A 103 -1.84 21.13 4.45
CA LEU A 103 -2.85 21.70 5.34
C LEU A 103 -2.68 23.22 5.21
N GLY A 104 -3.67 23.87 4.59
CA GLY A 104 -3.67 25.31 4.39
C GLY A 104 -3.56 26.08 5.72
N HIS A 105 -2.89 27.22 5.66
CA HIS A 105 -2.81 28.23 6.72
C HIS A 105 -4.17 28.84 7.05
#